data_AF-A0A7Y4STH0-F1
#
_entry.id   AF-A0A7Y4STH0-F1
#
_cell.length_a   1.000
_cell.length_b   1.000
_cell.length_c   1.000
_cell.angle_alpha   90.00
_cell.angle_beta   90.00
_cell.angle_gamma   90.00
#
_symmetry.space_group_name_H-M   'P 1'
#
loop_
_entity.id
_entity.type
_entity.pdbx_description
1 polymer ?
#
loop_
_entity_poly.entity_id
_entity_poly.type
_entity_poly.pdbx_seq_one_letter_code
_entity_poly.pdbx_strand_id
1 'polypeptide(L)'
;DHVWIIHRSSATLNNGERGAELTPPTGECCAGAPPVLEFDATGNLVSSWGGPGEGYEWPSSNHGITVDYKGNVWIGGNGPGDSHILKFTRSGKFLAQYGRANVHRGPTDAEGISTYGGDSHDPRNFGRVAKIFVDPKENEAYVADGYLNKRVAVLDADTGQLKRYWGAYGNKPDDTNLGPYNPDAPPVPQFRNPVHCADLSNDNLLYVCDRVNNRIQVFQKDGKFVKEGFIARRSLGEGAVWDIAFSRDPQQTYIYLADGRNMKVHILRRDTLEELTSFGDGGRQPGQFFGVHSIAIDSKGNLYTTETYEGKRVQRFVYKGIGQVRRNQGVIWPKSGQ
;
A
#
# COMPACT_ATOMS: atom_id res chain seq x y z
N ASP A 1 0.08 17.95 -10.40
CA ASP A 1 0.23 16.78 -9.53
C ASP A 1 0.70 17.19 -8.16
N HIS A 2 0.14 16.55 -7.14
CA HIS A 2 0.63 16.61 -5.76
C HIS A 2 0.95 15.18 -5.32
N VAL A 3 2.03 15.02 -4.57
CA VAL A 3 2.46 13.74 -4.03
C VAL A 3 2.07 13.70 -2.56
N TRP A 4 1.24 12.73 -2.21
CA TRP A 4 0.75 12.53 -0.85
C TRP A 4 1.49 11.38 -0.20
N ILE A 5 1.96 11.60 1.01
CA ILE A 5 2.63 10.60 1.83
C ILE A 5 1.89 10.50 3.14
N ILE A 6 1.75 9.26 3.62
CA ILE A 6 1.41 8.99 5.01
C ILE A 6 2.55 8.22 5.66
N HIS A 7 2.91 8.60 6.88
CA HIS A 7 3.91 7.91 7.69
C HIS A 7 3.42 7.70 9.13
N ARG A 8 4.13 6.87 9.89
CA ARG A 8 3.74 6.45 11.25
C ARG A 8 4.18 7.43 12.36
N SER A 9 4.47 8.68 11.98
CA SER A 9 5.00 9.73 12.88
C SER A 9 6.17 9.25 13.75
N SER A 10 6.36 9.86 14.92
CA SER A 10 7.42 9.56 15.88
C SER A 10 7.25 8.22 16.59
N ALA A 11 6.12 7.54 16.42
CA ALA A 11 5.84 6.25 17.06
C ALA A 11 6.80 5.14 16.59
N THR A 12 7.41 5.30 15.42
CA THR A 12 8.39 4.34 14.86
C THR A 12 9.81 4.90 14.79
N LEU A 13 10.06 6.09 15.35
CA LEU A 13 11.40 6.67 15.42
C LEU A 13 12.10 6.18 16.68
N ASN A 14 13.38 5.84 16.56
CA ASN A 14 14.20 5.55 17.74
C ASN A 14 14.57 6.86 18.47
N ASN A 15 14.99 6.78 19.72
CA ASN A 15 15.29 7.96 20.54
C ASN A 15 16.40 8.85 19.96
N GLY A 16 17.34 8.30 19.18
CA GLY A 16 18.37 9.09 18.48
C GLY A 16 17.83 9.89 17.29
N GLU A 17 16.63 9.59 16.80
CA GLU A 17 15.98 10.27 15.66
C GLU A 17 14.96 11.32 16.10
N ARG A 18 14.60 11.35 17.38
CA ARG A 18 13.58 12.25 17.95
C ARG A 18 14.07 13.03 19.17
N GLY A 19 15.34 13.42 19.18
CA GLY A 19 16.00 14.02 20.34
C GLY A 19 15.29 15.24 20.93
N ALA A 20 14.59 16.03 20.10
CA ALA A 20 13.84 17.21 20.52
C ALA A 20 12.50 16.86 21.22
N GLU A 21 11.98 15.64 21.04
CA GLU A 21 10.74 15.16 21.68
C GLU A 21 10.97 14.48 23.04
N LEU A 22 12.22 14.20 23.40
CA LEU A 22 12.55 13.50 24.64
C LEU A 22 12.46 14.42 25.87
N THR A 23 12.30 13.81 27.05
CA THR A 23 12.24 14.54 28.33
C THR A 23 13.30 13.97 29.30
N PRO A 24 14.38 14.72 29.61
CA PRO A 24 14.76 16.00 29.00
C PRO A 24 15.14 15.84 27.52
N PRO A 25 15.04 16.92 26.70
CA PRO A 25 15.51 16.87 25.32
C PRO A 25 16.98 16.49 25.26
N THR A 26 17.35 15.62 24.31
CA THR A 26 18.72 15.10 24.15
C THR A 26 19.42 15.64 22.90
N GLY A 27 18.70 16.40 22.07
CA GLY A 27 19.26 17.08 20.89
C GLY A 27 18.40 18.27 20.47
N GLU A 28 18.99 19.19 19.71
CA GLU A 28 18.28 20.32 19.07
C GLU A 28 17.29 19.85 18.00
N CYS A 29 17.57 18.68 17.43
CA CYS A 29 16.77 17.94 16.48
C CYS A 29 16.56 16.51 17.02
N CYS A 30 15.55 15.76 16.60
CA CYS A 30 14.49 16.12 15.66
C CYS A 30 13.13 15.85 16.31
N ALA A 31 12.07 16.27 15.64
CA ALA A 31 10.70 15.86 15.94
C ALA A 31 10.09 15.24 14.68
N GLY A 32 9.18 14.29 14.86
CA GLY A 32 8.44 13.70 13.76
C GLY A 32 7.48 14.71 13.16
N ALA A 33 7.36 14.66 11.83
CA ALA A 33 6.40 15.46 11.11
C ALA A 33 4.95 14.98 11.38
N PRO A 34 3.94 15.82 11.08
CA PRO A 34 2.56 15.37 11.01
C PRO A 34 2.41 14.18 10.04
N PRO A 35 1.62 13.14 10.37
CA PRO A 35 1.57 11.89 9.61
C PRO A 35 1.29 12.02 8.12
N VAL A 36 0.49 13.01 7.71
CA VAL A 36 0.12 13.26 6.31
C VAL A 36 0.92 14.44 5.80
N LEU A 37 1.64 14.24 4.70
CA LEU A 37 2.44 15.24 4.01
C LEU A 37 1.99 15.34 2.56
N GLU A 38 1.84 16.57 2.07
CA GLU A 38 1.54 16.87 0.68
C GLU A 38 2.69 17.68 0.07
N PHE A 39 3.25 17.17 -1.02
CA PHE A 39 4.30 17.84 -1.78
C PHE A 39 3.79 18.28 -3.15
N ASP A 40 4.25 19.42 -3.64
CA ASP A 40 4.08 19.78 -5.04
C ASP A 40 5.00 18.96 -5.96
N ALA A 41 4.79 19.07 -7.28
CA ALA A 41 5.59 18.32 -8.27
C ALA A 41 7.08 18.70 -8.27
N THR A 42 7.47 19.85 -7.72
CA THR A 42 8.87 20.28 -7.61
C THR A 42 9.55 19.74 -6.36
N GLY A 43 8.78 19.28 -5.37
CA GLY A 43 9.25 18.68 -4.13
C GLY A 43 9.11 19.59 -2.91
N ASN A 44 8.41 20.72 -3.01
CA ASN A 44 8.13 21.56 -1.84
C ASN A 44 7.01 20.95 -1.01
N LEU A 45 7.15 20.95 0.32
CA LEU A 45 6.06 20.63 1.24
C LEU A 45 5.04 21.78 1.21
N VAL A 46 3.81 21.49 0.80
CA VAL A 46 2.75 22.51 0.64
C VAL A 46 1.61 22.34 1.65
N SER A 47 1.48 21.17 2.27
CA SER A 47 0.55 20.95 3.38
C SER A 47 1.02 19.79 4.26
N SER A 48 0.66 19.83 5.54
CA SER A 48 0.89 18.72 6.47
C SER A 48 -0.14 18.74 7.59
N TRP A 49 -0.70 17.58 7.94
CA TRP A 49 -1.70 17.43 9.00
C TRP A 49 -1.79 15.96 9.47
N GLY A 50 -2.71 15.68 10.40
CA GLY A 50 -3.06 14.31 10.82
C GLY A 50 -2.61 13.95 12.22
N GLY A 51 -2.99 12.75 12.64
CA GLY A 51 -2.81 12.25 14.00
C GLY A 51 -4.14 12.13 14.76
N PRO A 52 -4.10 11.66 16.03
CA PRO A 52 -5.29 11.57 16.87
C PRO A 52 -6.02 12.91 17.01
N GLY A 53 -7.35 12.87 17.01
CA GLY A 53 -8.20 14.06 17.15
C GLY A 53 -9.62 13.69 17.55
N GLU A 54 -10.47 14.71 17.70
CA GLU A 54 -11.85 14.52 18.12
C GLU A 54 -12.74 13.96 17.00
N GLY A 55 -13.64 13.03 17.35
CA GLY A 55 -14.67 12.51 16.44
C GLY A 55 -14.25 11.32 15.57
N TYR A 56 -13.00 10.87 15.66
CA TYR A 56 -12.50 9.70 14.93
C TYR A 56 -11.41 8.96 15.70
N GLU A 57 -11.19 7.71 15.30
CA GLU A 57 -10.17 6.84 15.88
C GLU A 57 -8.97 6.83 14.92
N TRP A 58 -7.86 7.49 15.24
CA TRP A 58 -6.69 7.50 14.34
C TRP A 58 -5.99 6.13 14.31
N PRO A 59 -5.56 5.60 13.15
CA PRO A 59 -4.89 4.31 13.09
C PRO A 59 -3.60 4.28 13.92
N SER A 60 -3.43 3.21 14.69
CA SER A 60 -2.23 2.99 15.51
C SER A 60 -0.99 2.71 14.66
N SER A 61 -1.16 2.24 13.43
CA SER A 61 -0.08 2.15 12.45
C SER A 61 -0.59 2.55 11.07
N ASN A 62 -0.38 3.81 10.71
CA ASN A 62 -0.69 4.30 9.37
C ASN A 62 -0.07 3.42 8.28
N HIS A 63 -0.83 3.19 7.21
CA HIS A 63 -0.38 2.35 6.10
C HIS A 63 -0.69 2.97 4.72
N GLY A 64 -1.94 2.87 4.25
CA GLY A 64 -2.35 3.35 2.93
C GLY A 64 -2.92 4.77 2.97
N ILE A 65 -2.60 5.58 1.97
CA ILE A 65 -3.22 6.88 1.71
C ILE A 65 -3.70 6.95 0.26
N THR A 66 -4.87 7.56 0.05
CA THR A 66 -5.42 7.74 -1.30
C THR A 66 -6.19 9.05 -1.38
N VAL A 67 -5.98 9.81 -2.43
CA VAL A 67 -6.79 11.00 -2.73
C VAL A 67 -7.77 10.63 -3.84
N ASP A 68 -9.06 10.68 -3.54
CA ASP A 68 -10.10 10.35 -4.51
C ASP A 68 -10.35 11.50 -5.50
N TYR A 69 -11.17 11.23 -6.51
CA TYR A 69 -11.52 12.18 -7.57
C TYR A 69 -12.35 13.40 -7.08
N LYS A 70 -12.89 13.35 -5.85
CA LYS A 70 -13.58 14.46 -5.17
C LYS A 70 -12.61 15.28 -4.29
N GLY A 71 -11.34 14.88 -4.21
CA GLY A 71 -10.33 15.52 -3.37
C GLY A 71 -10.39 15.10 -1.90
N ASN A 72 -11.09 14.01 -1.56
CA ASN A 72 -11.06 13.45 -0.22
C ASN A 72 -9.83 12.56 -0.02
N VAL A 73 -9.25 12.61 1.17
CA VAL A 73 -8.09 11.83 1.58
C VAL A 73 -8.56 10.66 2.44
N TRP A 74 -8.29 9.45 1.95
CA TRP A 74 -8.63 8.19 2.59
C TRP A 74 -7.40 7.58 3.24
N ILE A 75 -7.55 7.08 4.46
CA ILE A 75 -6.46 6.54 5.27
C ILE A 75 -6.87 5.16 5.81
N GLY A 76 -6.01 4.17 5.59
CA GLY A 76 -6.04 2.87 6.24
C GLY A 76 -4.85 2.68 7.18
N GLY A 77 -4.93 1.68 8.04
CA GLY A 77 -3.86 1.32 8.95
C GLY A 77 -3.73 -0.18 9.15
N ASN A 78 -2.56 -0.59 9.63
CA ASN A 78 -2.22 -1.98 9.90
C ASN A 78 -1.65 -2.25 11.29
N GLY A 79 -1.95 -1.36 12.24
CA GLY A 79 -1.67 -1.60 13.64
C GLY A 79 -2.60 -2.63 14.26
N PRO A 80 -2.30 -3.12 15.48
CA PRO A 80 -2.98 -4.28 16.06
C PRO A 80 -4.51 -4.23 16.01
N GLY A 81 -5.10 -3.11 16.46
CA GLY A 81 -6.55 -2.89 16.50
C GLY A 81 -7.11 -2.08 15.32
N ASP A 82 -6.32 -1.80 14.28
CA ASP A 82 -6.78 -1.02 13.13
C ASP A 82 -7.77 -1.86 12.32
N SER A 83 -9.06 -1.49 12.40
CA SER A 83 -10.19 -2.20 11.82
C SER A 83 -11.21 -1.26 11.16
N HIS A 84 -10.73 -0.07 10.78
CA HIS A 84 -11.52 1.03 10.23
C HIS A 84 -10.75 1.76 9.11
N ILE A 85 -11.47 2.62 8.41
CA ILE A 85 -10.97 3.54 7.39
C ILE A 85 -11.37 4.95 7.79
N LEU A 86 -10.48 5.92 7.61
CA LEU A 86 -10.79 7.34 7.79
C LEU A 86 -10.84 8.07 6.46
N LYS A 87 -11.74 9.06 6.36
CA LYS A 87 -11.90 9.94 5.21
C LYS A 87 -11.89 11.40 5.68
N PHE A 88 -11.08 12.21 5.02
CA PHE A 88 -10.88 13.63 5.30
C PHE A 88 -11.03 14.46 4.03
N THR A 89 -11.27 15.76 4.19
CA THR A 89 -11.01 16.72 3.11
C THR A 89 -9.49 16.81 2.85
N ARG A 90 -9.11 17.37 1.70
CA ARG A 90 -7.71 17.70 1.39
C ARG A 90 -7.00 18.49 2.51
N SER A 91 -7.70 19.41 3.17
CA SER A 91 -7.13 20.24 4.25
C SER A 91 -7.18 19.58 5.63
N GLY A 92 -7.50 18.29 5.73
CA GLY A 92 -7.47 17.54 7.00
C GLY A 92 -8.71 17.66 7.88
N LYS A 93 -9.80 18.28 7.41
CA LYS A 93 -11.09 18.22 8.11
C LYS A 93 -11.69 16.82 8.00
N PHE A 94 -12.05 16.21 9.13
CA PHE A 94 -12.70 14.90 9.18
C PHE A 94 -14.05 14.90 8.46
N LEU A 95 -14.30 13.86 7.67
CA LEU A 95 -15.54 13.67 6.91
C LEU A 95 -16.29 12.43 7.38
N ALA A 96 -15.61 11.28 7.45
CA ALA A 96 -16.24 10.02 7.80
C ALA A 96 -15.23 9.00 8.33
N GLN A 97 -15.75 8.08 9.12
CA GLN A 97 -15.07 6.86 9.51
C GLN A 97 -15.96 5.67 9.15
N TYR A 98 -15.36 4.65 8.54
CA TYR A 98 -16.04 3.41 8.20
C TYR A 98 -15.43 2.27 9.03
N GLY A 99 -16.25 1.55 9.78
CA GLY A 99 -15.81 0.60 10.82
C GLY A 99 -15.44 1.30 12.14
N ARG A 100 -14.94 0.51 13.10
CA ARG A 100 -14.48 0.96 14.42
C ARG A 100 -13.09 0.42 14.71
N ALA A 101 -12.32 1.05 15.61
CA ALA A 101 -11.08 0.45 16.07
C ALA A 101 -11.35 -0.68 17.08
N ASN A 102 -10.36 -1.55 17.24
CA ASN A 102 -10.35 -2.66 18.19
C ASN A 102 -11.47 -3.70 18.00
N VAL A 103 -12.01 -3.83 16.79
CA VAL A 103 -12.94 -4.93 16.46
C VAL A 103 -12.15 -6.23 16.29
N HIS A 104 -12.81 -7.37 16.56
CA HIS A 104 -12.22 -8.71 16.57
C HIS A 104 -11.03 -8.86 17.54
N ARG A 105 -10.99 -8.04 18.59
CA ARG A 105 -10.03 -8.15 19.69
C ARG A 105 -10.27 -9.44 20.47
N GLY A 106 -9.23 -10.26 20.58
CA GLY A 106 -9.19 -11.47 21.36
C GLY A 106 -8.65 -11.25 22.78
N PRO A 107 -8.23 -12.35 23.45
CA PRO A 107 -7.62 -12.29 24.77
C PRO A 107 -6.40 -11.38 24.84
N THR A 108 -6.16 -10.85 26.04
CA THR A 108 -4.96 -10.09 26.42
C THR A 108 -4.05 -11.00 27.24
N ASP A 109 -2.77 -11.06 26.90
CA ASP A 109 -1.77 -11.83 27.66
C ASP A 109 -1.34 -11.10 28.95
N ALA A 110 -0.44 -11.73 29.72
CA ALA A 110 0.05 -11.20 30.99
C ALA A 110 0.86 -9.91 30.82
N GLU A 111 1.39 -9.68 29.62
CA GLU A 111 2.15 -8.51 29.23
C GLU A 111 1.25 -7.36 28.72
N GLY A 112 -0.08 -7.56 28.71
CA GLY A 112 -1.04 -6.56 28.26
C GLY A 112 -1.23 -6.50 26.75
N ILE A 113 -0.68 -7.44 25.99
CA ILE A 113 -0.77 -7.49 24.54
C ILE A 113 -2.03 -8.26 24.13
N SER A 114 -2.84 -7.61 23.29
CA SER A 114 -4.09 -8.19 22.80
C SER A 114 -3.90 -8.89 21.47
N THR A 115 -4.51 -10.05 21.31
CA THR A 115 -4.64 -10.71 20.01
C THR A 115 -5.76 -10.09 19.18
N TYR A 116 -5.70 -10.23 17.85
CA TYR A 116 -6.74 -9.76 16.94
C TYR A 116 -6.93 -10.80 15.83
N GLY A 117 -8.18 -11.17 15.58
CA GLY A 117 -8.58 -12.09 14.51
C GLY A 117 -9.03 -11.36 13.26
N GLY A 118 -8.89 -12.00 12.09
CA GLY A 118 -9.61 -11.59 10.88
C GLY A 118 -11.05 -12.10 10.91
N ASP A 119 -11.94 -11.34 10.29
CA ASP A 119 -13.28 -11.77 9.89
C ASP A 119 -13.56 -11.18 8.52
N SER A 120 -13.16 -11.92 7.49
CA SER A 120 -13.38 -11.57 6.09
C SER A 120 -14.86 -11.52 5.71
N HIS A 121 -15.77 -11.94 6.59
CA HIS A 121 -17.22 -11.86 6.38
C HIS A 121 -17.89 -10.70 7.12
N ASP A 122 -17.17 -9.98 8.00
CA ASP A 122 -17.73 -8.82 8.71
C ASP A 122 -18.15 -7.74 7.68
N PRO A 123 -19.44 -7.36 7.62
CA PRO A 123 -19.92 -6.39 6.64
C PRO A 123 -19.71 -4.93 7.06
N ARG A 124 -19.21 -4.67 8.28
CA ARG A 124 -19.13 -3.34 8.90
C ARG A 124 -17.72 -2.95 9.27
N ASN A 125 -16.83 -3.91 9.50
CA ASN A 125 -15.46 -3.65 9.96
C ASN A 125 -14.43 -4.29 9.03
N PHE A 126 -13.19 -3.86 9.21
CA PHE A 126 -12.06 -4.25 8.38
C PHE A 126 -10.99 -4.94 9.23
N GLY A 127 -10.04 -5.59 8.58
CA GLY A 127 -8.92 -6.28 9.18
C GLY A 127 -7.62 -5.70 8.65
N ARG A 128 -7.23 -4.53 9.17
CA ARG A 128 -5.96 -3.84 8.87
C ARG A 128 -5.81 -3.50 7.37
N VAL A 129 -6.51 -2.46 6.95
CA VAL A 129 -6.60 -2.02 5.55
C VAL A 129 -5.25 -1.57 5.00
N ALA A 130 -4.80 -2.23 3.92
CA ALA A 130 -3.52 -1.95 3.29
C ALA A 130 -3.59 -0.78 2.31
N LYS A 131 -4.58 -0.77 1.41
CA LYS A 131 -4.73 0.25 0.37
C LYS A 131 -6.19 0.39 -0.05
N ILE A 132 -6.54 1.55 -0.57
CA ILE A 132 -7.87 1.88 -1.09
C ILE A 132 -7.69 2.45 -2.51
N PHE A 133 -8.60 2.15 -3.40
CA PHE A 133 -8.73 2.81 -4.70
C PHE A 133 -10.19 3.24 -4.86
N VAL A 134 -10.46 4.44 -5.39
CA VAL A 134 -11.82 4.93 -5.61
C VAL A 134 -12.08 5.11 -7.09
N ASP A 135 -13.01 4.34 -7.65
CA ASP A 135 -13.46 4.43 -9.04
C ASP A 135 -14.32 5.69 -9.24
N PRO A 136 -13.90 6.68 -10.04
CA PRO A 136 -14.68 7.88 -10.28
C PRO A 136 -15.96 7.63 -11.08
N LYS A 137 -16.05 6.54 -11.84
CA LYS A 137 -17.21 6.26 -12.71
C LYS A 137 -18.39 5.74 -11.90
N GLU A 138 -18.15 4.79 -11.01
CA GLU A 138 -19.20 4.13 -10.22
C GLU A 138 -19.29 4.67 -8.78
N ASN A 139 -18.36 5.54 -8.37
CA ASN A 139 -18.22 6.01 -6.99
C ASN A 139 -18.08 4.84 -6.00
N GLU A 140 -17.28 3.83 -6.37
CA GLU A 140 -17.00 2.65 -5.56
C GLU A 140 -15.56 2.67 -5.03
N ALA A 141 -15.38 2.36 -3.75
CA ALA A 141 -14.07 2.20 -3.14
C ALA A 141 -13.69 0.71 -3.07
N TYR A 142 -12.60 0.33 -3.74
CA TYR A 142 -11.98 -0.98 -3.68
C TYR A 142 -10.92 -0.99 -2.58
N VAL A 143 -11.10 -1.88 -1.61
CA VAL A 143 -10.30 -1.93 -0.38
C VAL A 143 -9.51 -3.24 -0.37
N ALA A 144 -8.19 -3.11 -0.32
CA ALA A 144 -7.28 -4.20 0.01
C ALA A 144 -7.33 -4.42 1.54
N ASP A 145 -8.33 -5.17 1.98
CA ASP A 145 -8.62 -5.46 3.38
C ASP A 145 -7.85 -6.72 3.80
N GLY A 146 -6.57 -6.52 4.12
CA GLY A 146 -5.57 -7.55 3.85
C GLY A 146 -4.65 -8.00 4.97
N TYR A 147 -4.32 -7.19 5.98
CA TYR A 147 -3.30 -7.61 6.96
C TYR A 147 -3.84 -8.56 8.04
N LEU A 148 -5.16 -8.63 8.21
CA LEU A 148 -5.85 -9.70 8.94
C LEU A 148 -6.85 -10.41 8.04
N ASN A 149 -7.72 -9.64 7.39
CA ASN A 149 -8.70 -10.17 6.44
C ASN A 149 -8.01 -10.61 5.14
N LYS A 150 -8.68 -11.48 4.38
CA LYS A 150 -8.16 -12.08 3.13
C LYS A 150 -9.11 -11.77 1.99
N ARG A 151 -9.52 -10.51 1.85
CA ARG A 151 -10.52 -10.10 0.86
C ARG A 151 -10.16 -8.81 0.14
N VAL A 152 -10.74 -8.65 -1.05
CA VAL A 152 -11.06 -7.34 -1.59
C VAL A 152 -12.48 -7.01 -1.17
N ALA A 153 -12.68 -5.85 -0.56
CA ALA A 153 -14.00 -5.32 -0.23
C ALA A 153 -14.33 -4.14 -1.14
N VAL A 154 -15.58 -4.04 -1.60
CA VAL A 154 -16.06 -2.92 -2.41
C VAL A 154 -17.14 -2.17 -1.65
N LEU A 155 -16.90 -0.89 -1.41
CA LEU A 155 -17.80 -0.01 -0.68
C LEU A 155 -18.43 1.00 -1.63
N ASP A 156 -19.61 1.49 -1.29
CA ASP A 156 -20.06 2.80 -1.77
C ASP A 156 -19.16 3.90 -1.17
N ALA A 157 -18.57 4.76 -2.01
CA ALA A 157 -17.52 5.67 -1.57
C ALA A 157 -18.02 6.88 -0.77
N ASP A 158 -19.33 7.16 -0.76
CA ASP A 158 -19.90 8.25 0.06
C ASP A 158 -20.37 7.73 1.41
N THR A 159 -21.08 6.60 1.43
CA THR A 159 -21.70 6.03 2.63
C THR A 159 -20.80 5.05 3.37
N GLY A 160 -19.80 4.45 2.70
CA GLY A 160 -18.97 3.37 3.21
C GLY A 160 -19.69 2.03 3.36
N GLN A 161 -20.93 1.90 2.85
CA GLN A 161 -21.67 0.66 2.89
C GLN A 161 -20.98 -0.40 2.02
N LEU A 162 -20.73 -1.58 2.60
CA LEU A 162 -20.21 -2.72 1.85
C LEU A 162 -21.22 -3.19 0.79
N LYS A 163 -20.80 -3.22 -0.47
CA LYS A 163 -21.60 -3.69 -1.61
C LYS A 163 -21.33 -5.15 -1.92
N ARG A 164 -20.05 -5.55 -1.93
CA ARG A 164 -19.58 -6.91 -2.26
C ARG A 164 -18.16 -7.12 -1.77
N TYR A 165 -17.74 -8.38 -1.69
CA TYR A 165 -16.36 -8.75 -1.39
C TYR A 165 -16.05 -10.16 -1.90
N TRP A 166 -14.78 -10.46 -2.10
CA TRP A 166 -14.30 -11.77 -2.53
C TRP A 166 -12.86 -12.03 -2.07
N GLY A 167 -12.48 -13.30 -2.01
CA GLY A 167 -11.11 -13.79 -1.78
C GLY A 167 -10.42 -14.18 -3.09
N ALA A 168 -9.31 -14.90 -2.99
CA ALA A 168 -8.53 -15.31 -4.17
C ALA A 168 -9.39 -16.09 -5.17
N TYR A 169 -9.12 -15.88 -6.46
CA TYR A 169 -9.85 -16.46 -7.58
C TYR A 169 -11.36 -16.15 -7.61
N GLY A 170 -11.82 -15.16 -6.84
CA GLY A 170 -13.23 -14.77 -6.77
C GLY A 170 -14.05 -15.66 -5.82
N ASN A 171 -13.37 -16.51 -5.05
CA ASN A 171 -14.00 -17.39 -4.08
C ASN A 171 -14.49 -16.61 -2.86
N LYS A 172 -15.35 -17.23 -2.07
CA LYS A 172 -15.62 -16.77 -0.70
C LYS A 172 -14.31 -16.84 0.10
N PRO A 173 -13.90 -15.77 0.82
CA PRO A 173 -12.69 -15.80 1.64
C PRO A 173 -12.85 -16.73 2.86
N ASP A 174 -11.73 -17.21 3.38
CA ASP A 174 -11.57 -18.10 4.53
C ASP A 174 -10.32 -17.66 5.31
N ASP A 175 -10.53 -17.24 6.56
CA ASP A 175 -9.47 -16.70 7.43
C ASP A 175 -8.53 -17.75 8.04
N THR A 176 -8.66 -19.02 7.62
CA THR A 176 -7.75 -20.09 8.04
C THR A 176 -6.28 -19.70 7.83
N ASN A 177 -5.47 -19.97 8.85
CA ASN A 177 -4.03 -19.75 8.77
C ASN A 177 -3.38 -20.80 7.85
N LEU A 178 -2.90 -20.34 6.69
CA LEU A 178 -2.27 -21.16 5.66
C LEU A 178 -0.80 -21.53 5.96
N GLY A 179 -0.29 -21.18 7.15
CA GLY A 179 1.11 -21.39 7.54
C GLY A 179 2.10 -20.58 6.71
N PRO A 180 3.41 -20.92 6.71
CA PRO A 180 4.39 -20.30 5.81
C PRO A 180 4.10 -20.57 4.33
N TYR A 181 4.49 -19.64 3.46
CA TYR A 181 4.43 -19.85 2.01
C TYR A 181 5.43 -20.92 1.57
N ASN A 182 4.99 -21.84 0.69
CA ASN A 182 5.82 -22.86 0.07
C ASN A 182 5.83 -22.65 -1.46
N PRO A 183 6.97 -22.27 -2.08
CA PRO A 183 7.04 -22.02 -3.52
C PRO A 183 6.92 -23.28 -4.38
N ASP A 184 7.15 -24.46 -3.79
CA ASP A 184 7.07 -25.75 -4.50
C ASP A 184 5.67 -26.37 -4.42
N ALA A 185 4.78 -25.84 -3.56
CA ALA A 185 3.39 -26.25 -3.50
C ALA A 185 2.56 -25.68 -4.68
N PRO A 186 1.43 -26.33 -5.03
CA PRO A 186 0.43 -25.72 -5.90
C PRO A 186 -0.07 -24.38 -5.34
N PRO A 187 -0.49 -23.43 -6.21
CA PRO A 187 -1.14 -22.20 -5.76
C PRO A 187 -2.32 -22.49 -4.84
N VAL A 188 -2.34 -21.85 -3.67
CA VAL A 188 -3.45 -21.98 -2.72
C VAL A 188 -4.66 -21.17 -3.21
N PRO A 189 -5.90 -21.69 -3.05
CA PRO A 189 -7.11 -21.01 -3.52
C PRO A 189 -7.58 -19.87 -2.60
N GLN A 190 -6.65 -19.27 -1.85
CA GLN A 190 -6.87 -18.21 -0.87
C GLN A 190 -5.76 -17.16 -0.94
N PHE A 191 -6.12 -15.91 -0.64
CA PHE A 191 -5.12 -14.87 -0.48
C PHE A 191 -4.30 -15.15 0.79
N ARG A 192 -3.01 -14.82 0.77
CA ARG A 192 -2.21 -14.72 1.99
C ARG A 192 -2.22 -13.28 2.47
N ASN A 193 -1.99 -13.10 3.77
CA ASN A 193 -1.90 -11.77 4.32
C ASN A 193 -0.50 -11.19 4.04
N PRO A 194 -0.40 -9.96 3.52
CA PRO A 194 -1.51 -9.10 3.13
C PRO A 194 -1.99 -9.26 1.69
N VAL A 195 -3.31 -9.12 1.51
CA VAL A 195 -3.87 -8.48 0.32
C VAL A 195 -3.45 -7.01 0.38
N HIS A 196 -2.44 -6.61 -0.38
CA HIS A 196 -1.75 -5.34 -0.13
C HIS A 196 -2.26 -4.18 -0.99
N CYS A 197 -2.67 -4.47 -2.22
CA CYS A 197 -3.19 -3.49 -3.17
C CYS A 197 -4.43 -4.05 -3.90
N ALA A 198 -5.27 -3.14 -4.39
CA ALA A 198 -6.41 -3.45 -5.27
C ALA A 198 -6.65 -2.22 -6.16
N ASP A 199 -5.97 -2.16 -7.31
CA ASP A 199 -5.99 -0.99 -8.20
C ASP A 199 -6.74 -1.27 -9.50
N LEU A 200 -7.65 -0.38 -9.88
CA LEU A 200 -8.43 -0.50 -11.10
C LEU A 200 -7.69 0.16 -12.27
N SER A 201 -7.61 -0.57 -13.36
CA SER A 201 -7.04 -0.08 -14.63
C SER A 201 -8.10 0.59 -15.51
N ASN A 202 -7.66 1.33 -16.53
CA ASN A 202 -8.51 2.11 -17.43
C ASN A 202 -9.52 1.27 -18.22
N ASP A 203 -9.20 -0.01 -18.46
CA ASP A 203 -10.08 -1.00 -19.10
C ASP A 203 -10.94 -1.79 -18.10
N ASN A 204 -11.08 -1.28 -16.87
CA ASN A 204 -11.93 -1.80 -15.80
C ASN A 204 -11.51 -3.18 -15.24
N LEU A 205 -10.25 -3.56 -15.41
CA LEU A 205 -9.68 -4.73 -14.73
C LEU A 205 -9.06 -4.31 -13.39
N LEU A 206 -9.40 -5.03 -12.32
CA LEU A 206 -8.86 -4.82 -10.98
C LEU A 206 -7.66 -5.73 -10.74
N TYR A 207 -6.51 -5.14 -10.40
CA TYR A 207 -5.27 -5.86 -10.11
C TYR A 207 -5.03 -5.89 -8.61
N VAL A 208 -4.87 -7.09 -8.05
CA VAL A 208 -4.80 -7.33 -6.61
C VAL A 208 -3.44 -7.93 -6.25
N CYS A 209 -2.77 -7.32 -5.28
CA CYS A 209 -1.47 -7.76 -4.78
C CYS A 209 -1.65 -8.80 -3.67
N ASP A 210 -1.36 -10.06 -3.97
CA ASP A 210 -1.34 -11.15 -3.00
C ASP A 210 0.11 -11.37 -2.53
N ARG A 211 0.54 -10.51 -1.60
CA ARG A 211 1.95 -10.18 -1.38
C ARG A 211 2.80 -11.41 -1.09
N VAL A 212 2.38 -12.20 -0.10
CA VAL A 212 3.13 -13.37 0.38
C VAL A 212 3.02 -14.57 -0.55
N ASN A 213 1.96 -14.66 -1.37
CA ASN A 213 1.90 -15.67 -2.43
C ASN A 213 2.74 -15.31 -3.67
N ASN A 214 3.44 -14.16 -3.66
CA ASN A 214 4.27 -13.69 -4.77
C ASN A 214 3.46 -13.57 -6.07
N ARG A 215 2.22 -13.11 -5.97
CA ARG A 215 1.26 -13.18 -7.07
C ARG A 215 0.46 -11.90 -7.23
N ILE A 216 0.20 -11.53 -8.48
CA ILE A 216 -0.86 -10.61 -8.87
C ILE A 216 -2.05 -11.43 -9.37
N GLN A 217 -3.25 -11.14 -8.88
CA GLN A 217 -4.49 -11.65 -9.49
C GLN A 217 -5.28 -10.51 -10.11
N VAL A 218 -5.91 -10.79 -11.24
CA VAL A 218 -6.68 -9.82 -12.01
C VAL A 218 -8.14 -10.25 -12.05
N PHE A 219 -9.02 -9.29 -11.80
CA PHE A 219 -10.46 -9.51 -11.68
C PHE A 219 -11.23 -8.52 -12.55
N GLN A 220 -12.46 -8.90 -12.89
CA GLN A 220 -13.50 -7.95 -13.25
C GLN A 220 -13.95 -7.19 -11.98
N LYS A 221 -14.64 -6.05 -12.15
CA LYS A 221 -15.15 -5.22 -11.03
C LYS A 221 -16.09 -5.96 -10.08
N ASP A 222 -16.74 -7.03 -10.54
CA ASP A 222 -17.65 -7.87 -9.77
C ASP A 222 -16.94 -8.99 -8.97
N GLY A 223 -15.62 -9.13 -9.10
CA GLY A 223 -14.82 -10.17 -8.45
C GLY A 223 -14.63 -11.44 -9.27
N LYS A 224 -15.12 -11.50 -10.52
CA LYS A 224 -14.82 -12.61 -11.41
C LYS A 224 -13.34 -12.62 -11.78
N PHE A 225 -12.66 -13.72 -11.47
CA PHE A 225 -11.26 -13.94 -11.82
C PHE A 225 -11.02 -13.92 -13.33
N VAL A 226 -9.92 -13.31 -13.76
CA VAL A 226 -9.50 -13.18 -15.16
C VAL A 226 -8.20 -13.93 -15.40
N LYS A 227 -7.13 -13.58 -14.67
CA LYS A 227 -5.79 -14.17 -14.84
C LYS A 227 -4.93 -13.94 -13.60
N GLU A 228 -3.81 -14.64 -13.52
CA GLU A 228 -2.79 -14.42 -12.50
C GLU A 228 -1.37 -14.46 -13.08
N GLY A 229 -0.43 -13.86 -12.35
CA GLY A 229 1.01 -13.90 -12.67
C GLY A 229 1.83 -13.96 -11.40
N PHE A 230 2.91 -14.74 -11.41
CA PHE A 230 3.80 -14.93 -10.27
C PHE A 230 5.11 -14.17 -10.46
N ILE A 231 5.45 -13.32 -9.48
CA ILE A 231 6.61 -12.43 -9.52
C ILE A 231 7.58 -12.85 -8.43
N ALA A 232 8.84 -13.14 -8.77
CA ALA A 232 9.84 -13.64 -7.83
C ALA A 232 9.30 -14.80 -6.94
N ARG A 233 8.75 -15.85 -7.57
CA ARG A 233 8.05 -16.98 -6.91
C ARG A 233 8.82 -17.63 -5.75
N ARG A 234 10.15 -17.54 -5.75
CA ARG A 234 11.02 -18.11 -4.69
C ARG A 234 11.16 -17.21 -3.45
N SER A 235 10.63 -15.98 -3.46
CA SER A 235 10.74 -15.08 -2.31
C SER A 235 9.91 -15.59 -1.13
N LEU A 236 10.55 -15.69 0.03
CA LEU A 236 9.93 -16.16 1.26
C LEU A 236 9.65 -15.00 2.23
N GLY A 237 9.02 -15.31 3.36
CA GLY A 237 8.71 -14.32 4.39
C GLY A 237 7.64 -13.35 3.92
N GLU A 238 8.01 -12.09 3.73
CA GLU A 238 7.07 -11.01 3.40
C GLU A 238 6.58 -11.02 1.95
N GLY A 239 7.22 -11.80 1.08
CA GLY A 239 6.87 -11.94 -0.34
C GLY A 239 7.32 -10.75 -1.19
N ALA A 240 6.97 -10.77 -2.47
CA ALA A 240 7.52 -9.87 -3.49
C ALA A 240 6.52 -8.86 -4.06
N VAL A 241 5.21 -9.08 -3.95
CA VAL A 241 4.19 -8.26 -4.64
C VAL A 241 3.59 -7.25 -3.66
N TRP A 242 4.29 -6.16 -3.39
CA TRP A 242 3.87 -5.22 -2.34
C TRP A 242 2.84 -4.26 -2.90
N ASP A 243 3.22 -3.39 -3.81
CA ASP A 243 2.30 -2.40 -4.39
C ASP A 243 2.55 -2.24 -5.90
N ILE A 244 1.56 -1.71 -6.62
CA ILE A 244 1.64 -1.49 -8.06
C ILE A 244 1.25 -0.07 -8.47
N ALA A 245 1.80 0.36 -9.61
CA ALA A 245 1.35 1.53 -10.34
C ALA A 245 1.30 1.25 -11.84
N PHE A 246 0.27 1.76 -12.52
CA PHE A 246 0.14 1.66 -13.96
C PHE A 246 0.88 2.81 -14.67
N SER A 247 1.53 2.48 -15.78
CA SER A 247 2.09 3.46 -16.72
C SER A 247 1.02 4.45 -17.21
N ARG A 248 1.46 5.62 -17.68
CA ARG A 248 0.57 6.72 -18.07
C ARG A 248 0.22 6.75 -19.55
N ASP A 249 0.75 5.82 -20.35
CA ASP A 249 0.26 5.64 -21.71
C ASP A 249 -1.22 5.23 -21.68
N PRO A 250 -2.03 5.58 -22.71
CA PRO A 250 -3.47 5.37 -22.64
C PRO A 250 -3.90 3.91 -22.43
N GLN A 251 -3.08 2.95 -22.88
CA GLN A 251 -3.32 1.51 -22.72
C GLN A 251 -2.88 0.97 -21.35
N GLN A 252 -2.17 1.76 -20.55
CA GLN A 252 -1.48 1.33 -19.33
C GLN A 252 -0.63 0.09 -19.63
N THR A 253 0.23 0.19 -20.64
CA THR A 253 1.00 -0.95 -21.18
C THR A 253 1.84 -1.66 -20.12
N TYR A 254 2.30 -0.93 -19.09
CA TYR A 254 3.20 -1.45 -18.07
C TYR A 254 2.63 -1.35 -16.65
N ILE A 255 3.02 -2.31 -15.81
CA ILE A 255 2.89 -2.25 -14.35
C ILE A 255 4.29 -2.04 -13.76
N TYR A 256 4.42 -1.10 -12.85
CA TYR A 256 5.58 -0.94 -11.97
C TYR A 256 5.20 -1.55 -10.62
N LEU A 257 5.98 -2.52 -10.16
CA LEU A 257 5.70 -3.28 -8.94
C LEU A 257 6.84 -3.10 -7.94
N ALA A 258 6.50 -2.68 -6.73
CA ALA A 258 7.42 -2.63 -5.61
C ALA A 258 7.61 -4.03 -5.01
N ASP A 259 8.86 -4.48 -4.94
CA ASP A 259 9.30 -5.69 -4.24
C ASP A 259 10.22 -5.29 -3.09
N GLY A 260 9.60 -5.03 -1.94
CA GLY A 260 10.31 -4.63 -0.73
C GLY A 260 11.23 -5.70 -0.19
N ARG A 261 10.93 -6.99 -0.45
CA ARG A 261 11.75 -8.11 0.03
C ARG A 261 13.07 -8.22 -0.72
N ASN A 262 13.04 -7.99 -2.02
CA ASN A 262 14.21 -8.10 -2.89
C ASN A 262 14.81 -6.74 -3.24
N MET A 263 14.29 -5.66 -2.62
CA MET A 263 14.76 -4.28 -2.76
C MET A 263 14.79 -3.83 -4.22
N LYS A 264 13.70 -4.11 -4.95
CA LYS A 264 13.57 -3.89 -6.39
C LYS A 264 12.24 -3.30 -6.78
N VAL A 265 12.24 -2.63 -7.92
CA VAL A 265 11.04 -2.34 -8.70
C VAL A 265 11.07 -3.20 -9.96
N HIS A 266 10.04 -4.02 -10.14
CA HIS A 266 9.82 -4.80 -11.36
C HIS A 266 8.95 -4.00 -12.34
N ILE A 267 9.22 -4.13 -13.63
CA ILE A 267 8.42 -3.55 -14.70
C ILE A 267 7.86 -4.70 -15.52
N LEU A 268 6.54 -4.85 -15.49
CA LEU A 268 5.81 -5.93 -16.13
C LEU A 268 5.03 -5.41 -17.33
N ARG A 269 4.81 -6.26 -18.33
CA ARG A 269 3.81 -6.05 -19.37
C ARG A 269 2.41 -6.33 -18.78
N ARG A 270 1.49 -5.36 -18.81
CA ARG A 270 0.20 -5.46 -18.07
C ARG A 270 -0.72 -6.56 -18.61
N ASP A 271 -0.77 -6.74 -19.93
CA ASP A 271 -1.62 -7.71 -20.62
C ASP A 271 -1.29 -9.18 -20.30
N THR A 272 -0.04 -9.48 -19.96
CA THR A 272 0.50 -10.84 -19.80
C THR A 272 1.08 -11.08 -18.42
N LEU A 273 1.34 -10.01 -17.66
CA LEU A 273 2.08 -10.02 -16.38
C LEU A 273 3.51 -10.53 -16.50
N GLU A 274 4.06 -10.57 -17.71
CA GLU A 274 5.46 -10.94 -17.94
C GLU A 274 6.40 -9.84 -17.43
N GLU A 275 7.41 -10.23 -16.67
CA GLU A 275 8.47 -9.32 -16.26
C GLU A 275 9.40 -8.98 -17.42
N LEU A 276 9.45 -7.69 -17.76
CA LEU A 276 10.30 -7.17 -18.82
C LEU A 276 11.67 -6.77 -18.30
N THR A 277 11.70 -6.08 -17.15
CA THR A 277 12.93 -5.58 -16.54
C THR A 277 12.72 -5.29 -15.05
N SER A 278 13.81 -5.10 -14.32
CA SER A 278 13.80 -4.60 -12.94
C SER A 278 14.93 -3.59 -12.72
N PHE A 279 14.76 -2.70 -11.74
CA PHE A 279 15.84 -1.87 -11.19
C PHE A 279 15.79 -1.84 -9.67
N GLY A 280 16.88 -1.39 -9.04
CA GLY A 280 17.02 -1.36 -7.59
C GLY A 280 17.99 -2.40 -7.05
N ASP A 281 18.54 -2.09 -5.88
CA ASP A 281 19.35 -3.00 -5.05
C ASP A 281 19.32 -2.55 -3.58
N GLY A 282 19.86 -3.36 -2.69
CA GLY A 282 19.98 -3.03 -1.27
C GLY A 282 20.90 -1.85 -1.00
N GLY A 283 20.44 -0.89 -0.19
CA GLY A 283 21.30 0.21 0.30
C GLY A 283 20.57 1.53 0.60
N ARG A 284 21.35 2.60 0.73
CA ARG A 284 20.89 3.94 1.15
C ARG A 284 21.08 5.02 0.09
N GLN A 285 21.72 4.70 -1.02
CA GLN A 285 21.99 5.66 -2.10
C GLN A 285 20.76 5.86 -3.01
N PRO A 286 20.73 6.89 -3.87
CA PRO A 286 19.68 7.02 -4.88
C PRO A 286 19.56 5.77 -5.74
N GLY A 287 18.33 5.28 -5.92
CA GLY A 287 18.04 4.05 -6.66
C GLY A 287 18.31 2.76 -5.90
N GLN A 288 18.81 2.82 -4.66
CA GLN A 288 18.86 1.70 -3.73
C GLN A 288 17.69 1.75 -2.75
N PHE A 289 17.35 0.62 -2.14
CA PHE A 289 16.24 0.47 -1.22
C PHE A 289 16.60 -0.38 0.01
N PHE A 290 15.90 -0.15 1.11
CA PHE A 290 15.85 -1.05 2.26
C PHE A 290 14.61 -1.95 2.20
N GLY A 291 13.45 -1.33 1.91
CA GLY A 291 12.16 -2.02 1.83
C GLY A 291 11.20 -1.15 1.04
N VAL A 292 11.39 -1.09 -0.28
CA VAL A 292 10.52 -0.34 -1.18
C VAL A 292 9.09 -0.85 -1.04
N HIS A 293 8.17 0.05 -0.71
CA HIS A 293 6.86 -0.33 -0.21
C HIS A 293 5.74 0.17 -1.11
N SER A 294 5.45 1.47 -1.09
CA SER A 294 4.39 2.04 -1.91
C SER A 294 4.96 2.66 -3.18
N ILE A 295 4.17 2.65 -4.25
CA ILE A 295 4.59 3.13 -5.56
C ILE A 295 3.48 3.96 -6.22
N ALA A 296 3.85 5.08 -6.85
CA ALA A 296 2.90 5.96 -7.53
C ALA A 296 3.54 6.61 -8.76
N ILE A 297 2.71 7.03 -9.73
CA ILE A 297 3.17 7.69 -10.94
C ILE A 297 2.39 8.98 -11.16
N ASP A 298 3.11 10.07 -11.41
CA ASP A 298 2.51 11.38 -11.72
C ASP A 298 2.01 11.49 -13.17
N SER A 299 1.39 12.60 -13.55
CA SER A 299 0.87 12.81 -14.91
C SER A 299 1.97 12.88 -15.98
N LYS A 300 3.22 13.14 -15.59
CA LYS A 300 4.39 13.20 -16.47
C LYS A 300 5.11 11.85 -16.59
N GLY A 301 4.63 10.82 -15.90
CA GLY A 301 5.22 9.49 -15.89
C GLY A 301 6.34 9.30 -14.87
N ASN A 302 6.67 10.30 -14.05
CA ASN A 302 7.68 10.14 -13.01
C ASN A 302 7.17 9.18 -11.94
N LEU A 303 8.04 8.25 -11.54
CA LEU A 303 7.74 7.22 -10.56
C LEU A 303 8.20 7.68 -9.18
N TYR A 304 7.35 7.49 -8.19
CA TYR A 304 7.62 7.79 -6.79
C TYR A 304 7.56 6.51 -6.00
N THR A 305 8.52 6.32 -5.12
CA THR A 305 8.56 5.18 -4.20
C THR A 305 8.74 5.66 -2.77
N THR A 306 8.09 5.00 -1.84
CA THR A 306 8.38 5.12 -0.41
C THR A 306 9.01 3.84 0.11
N GLU A 307 9.66 3.94 1.26
CA GLU A 307 10.30 2.81 1.91
C GLU A 307 9.76 2.63 3.34
N THR A 308 9.61 1.39 3.78
CA THR A 308 9.26 1.05 5.16
C THR A 308 10.50 0.60 5.95
N TYR A 309 10.30 0.20 7.21
CA TYR A 309 11.35 -0.12 8.18
C TYR A 309 12.34 1.05 8.34
N GLU A 310 13.62 0.80 8.11
CA GLU A 310 14.69 1.76 8.25
C GLU A 310 14.97 2.58 6.98
N GLY A 311 14.25 2.33 5.88
CA GLY A 311 14.44 3.06 4.62
C GLY A 311 14.11 4.56 4.75
N LYS A 312 12.98 4.88 5.41
CA LYS A 312 12.60 6.23 5.89
C LYS A 312 12.76 7.35 4.85
N ARG A 313 12.45 7.05 3.58
CA ARG A 313 12.73 7.94 2.46
C ARG A 313 11.68 7.83 1.36
N VAL A 314 11.53 8.93 0.63
CA VAL A 314 10.79 9.02 -0.62
C VAL A 314 11.80 9.25 -1.74
N GLN A 315 11.67 8.54 -2.85
CA GLN A 315 12.50 8.74 -4.03
C GLN A 315 11.62 9.03 -5.25
N ARG A 316 12.09 9.96 -6.11
CA ARG A 316 11.49 10.28 -7.41
C ARG A 316 12.43 9.83 -8.53
N PHE A 317 11.93 8.97 -9.41
CA PHE A 317 12.60 8.53 -10.62
C PHE A 317 12.01 9.26 -11.82
N VAL A 318 12.85 10.03 -12.50
CA VAL A 318 12.43 10.85 -13.63
C VAL A 318 12.17 9.98 -14.85
N TYR A 319 11.01 10.14 -15.47
CA TYR A 319 10.69 9.45 -16.71
C TYR A 319 11.52 10.02 -17.87
N LYS A 320 12.24 9.13 -18.57
CA LYS A 320 13.14 9.49 -19.69
C LYS A 320 12.63 8.99 -21.05
N GLY A 321 11.40 8.46 -21.12
CA GLY A 321 10.85 7.83 -22.31
C GLY A 321 11.01 6.32 -22.36
N ILE A 322 10.43 5.69 -23.38
CA ILE A 322 10.55 4.26 -23.65
C ILE A 322 11.84 4.01 -24.44
N GLY A 323 12.61 3.01 -24.02
CA GLY A 323 13.85 2.61 -24.67
C GLY A 323 14.27 1.19 -24.33
N GLN A 324 15.30 0.70 -25.01
CA GLN A 324 15.88 -0.61 -24.72
C GLN A 324 16.66 -0.56 -23.40
N VAL A 325 16.42 -1.55 -22.55
CA VAL A 325 17.07 -1.69 -21.25
C VAL A 325 17.47 -3.15 -21.01
N ARG A 326 18.39 -3.37 -20.08
CA ARG A 326 18.76 -4.72 -19.63
C ARG A 326 17.60 -5.32 -18.82
N ARG A 327 17.51 -6.65 -18.79
CA ARG A 327 16.53 -7.36 -17.95
C ARG A 327 16.69 -7.04 -16.46
N ASN A 328 17.93 -6.88 -15.99
CA ASN A 328 18.23 -6.28 -14.69
C ASN A 328 19.10 -5.05 -14.92
N GLN A 329 18.59 -3.87 -14.54
CA GLN A 329 19.27 -2.60 -14.70
C GLN A 329 20.21 -2.29 -13.53
N GLY A 330 20.10 -3.03 -12.42
CA GLY A 330 20.79 -2.72 -11.16
C GLY A 330 20.29 -1.41 -10.56
N VAL A 331 21.16 -0.73 -9.81
CA VAL A 331 20.88 0.60 -9.26
C VAL A 331 20.89 1.63 -10.40
N ILE A 332 19.78 2.34 -10.58
CA ILE A 332 19.70 3.43 -11.55
C ILE A 332 20.22 4.72 -10.92
N TRP A 333 21.38 5.16 -11.40
CA TRP A 333 22.00 6.41 -10.97
C TRP A 333 21.64 7.56 -11.90
N PRO A 334 21.50 8.79 -11.38
CA PRO A 334 21.54 9.97 -12.22
C PRO A 334 22.85 9.95 -13.00
N LYS A 335 22.79 9.89 -14.34
CA LYS A 335 23.99 10.10 -15.15
C LYS A 335 24.47 11.53 -14.88
N SER A 336 25.73 11.69 -14.47
CA SER A 336 26.33 13.01 -14.29
C SER A 336 26.23 13.79 -15.61
N GLY A 337 25.50 14.92 -15.61
CA GLY A 337 25.48 15.88 -16.73
C GLY A 337 24.20 15.94 -17.58
N GLN A 338 23.00 15.80 -17.00
CA GLN A 338 21.74 16.20 -17.66
C GLN A 338 20.92 17.15 -16.81
#